data_AF-E1NT45-F1
#
_entry.id   AF-E1NT45-F1
#
_cell.length_a   1.000
_cell.length_b   1.000
_cell.length_c   1.000
_cell.angle_alpha   90.00
_cell.angle_beta   90.00
_cell.angle_gamma   90.00
#
_symmetry.space_group_name_H-M   'P 1'
#
loop_
_entity.id
_entity.type
_entity.pdbx_description
1 polymer ?
#
loop_
_entity_poly.entity_id
_entity_poly.type
_entity_poly.pdbx_seq_one_letter_code
_entity_poly.pdbx_strand_id
1 'polypeptide(L)' 'MQMTLKMLRVSHDLTQKEASKKVGVSEGIWSNWEHFKTFPDAEKIRKIEEVFSTKYDEILFFRVNHGLTVKH' A
#
# COMPACT_ATOMS: atom_id res chain seq x y z
N MET A 1 3.01 -1.98 14.56
CA MET A 1 4.14 -1.90 13.59
C MET A 1 3.50 -1.72 12.22
N GLN A 2 3.94 -0.75 11.41
CA GLN A 2 3.35 -0.54 10.07
C GLN A 2 4.07 -1.38 9.02
N MET A 3 3.34 -1.91 8.04
CA MET A 3 3.86 -2.73 6.95
C MET A 3 3.67 -2.05 5.59
N THR A 4 4.58 -2.28 4.66
CA THR A 4 4.40 -1.80 3.28
C THR A 4 3.41 -2.69 2.52
N LEU A 5 2.80 -2.17 1.46
CA LEU A 5 1.95 -2.97 0.56
C LEU A 5 2.70 -4.17 -0.02
N LYS A 6 4.00 -4.05 -0.28
CA LYS A 6 4.84 -5.17 -0.74
C LYS A 6 4.92 -6.27 0.31
N MET A 7 5.16 -5.91 1.58
CA MET A 7 5.21 -6.88 2.68
C MET A 7 3.87 -7.60 2.84
N LEU A 8 2.77 -6.84 2.82
CA LEU A 8 1.41 -7.37 2.89
C LEU A 8 1.12 -8.34 1.76
N ARG A 9 1.57 -8.03 0.54
CA ARG A 9 1.38 -8.89 -0.61
C ARG A 9 2.16 -10.21 -0.53
N VAL A 10 3.39 -10.12 -0.04
CA VAL A 10 4.31 -11.26 0.10
C VAL A 10 3.89 -12.16 1.25
N SER A 11 3.35 -11.63 2.35
CA SER A 11 2.81 -12.45 3.45
C SER A 11 1.58 -13.26 3.06
N HIS A 12 0.99 -12.98 1.91
CA HIS A 12 -0.10 -13.75 1.30
C HIS A 12 0.34 -14.54 0.05
N ASP A 13 1.65 -14.68 -0.20
CA ASP A 13 2.22 -15.43 -1.32
C ASP A 13 1.69 -15.03 -2.71
N LEU A 14 1.29 -13.77 -2.87
CA LEU A 14 0.77 -13.30 -4.15
C LEU A 14 1.93 -12.87 -5.07
N THR A 15 1.58 -12.41 -6.27
CA THR A 15 2.35 -11.52 -7.16
C THR A 15 1.70 -10.12 -7.24
N GLN A 16 2.41 -9.11 -7.77
CA GLN A 16 1.85 -7.74 -7.91
C GLN A 16 0.56 -7.76 -8.75
N LYS A 17 0.60 -8.53 -9.84
CA LYS A 17 -0.53 -8.80 -10.72
C LYS A 17 -1.73 -9.45 -10.01
N GLU A 18 -1.49 -10.40 -9.11
CA GLU A 18 -2.57 -11.07 -8.38
C GLU A 18 -3.21 -10.15 -7.35
N ALA A 19 -2.42 -9.38 -6.61
CA ALA A 19 -2.96 -8.42 -5.65
C ALA A 19 -3.72 -7.30 -6.34
N SER A 20 -3.18 -6.76 -7.44
CA SER A 20 -3.87 -5.73 -8.21
C SER A 20 -5.23 -6.24 -8.69
N LYS A 21 -5.29 -7.49 -9.17
CA LYS A 21 -6.55 -8.13 -9.57
C LYS A 21 -7.52 -8.30 -8.41
N LYS A 22 -7.07 -8.71 -7.21
CA LYS A 22 -7.94 -8.83 -6.03
C LYS A 22 -8.52 -7.48 -5.58
N VAL A 23 -7.74 -6.40 -5.71
CA VAL A 23 -8.13 -5.04 -5.34
C VAL A 23 -8.89 -4.31 -6.46
N GLY A 24 -8.92 -4.87 -7.67
CA GLY A 24 -9.64 -4.30 -8.82
C GLY A 24 -8.92 -3.13 -9.47
N VAL A 25 -7.58 -3.14 -9.48
CA VAL A 25 -6.72 -2.14 -10.12
C VAL A 25 -5.72 -2.78 -11.08
N SER A 26 -5.10 -1.96 -11.93
CA SER A 26 -4.02 -2.43 -12.80
C SER A 26 -2.75 -2.73 -12.00
N GLU A 27 -1.92 -3.64 -12.50
CA GLU A 27 -0.62 -3.98 -11.91
C GLU A 27 0.29 -2.75 -11.76
N GLY A 28 0.25 -1.84 -12.74
CA GLY A 28 1.00 -0.57 -12.69
C GLY A 28 0.53 0.37 -11.57
N ILE A 29 -0.78 0.44 -11.31
CA ILE A 29 -1.31 1.22 -10.18
C ILE A 29 -0.82 0.63 -8.86
N TRP A 30 -0.94 -0.69 -8.70
CA TRP A 30 -0.47 -1.39 -7.51
C TRP A 30 1.03 -1.18 -7.28
N SER A 31 1.84 -1.32 -8.34
CA SER A 31 3.28 -1.07 -8.29
C SER A 31 3.59 0.39 -7.91
N ASN A 32 2.85 1.37 -8.42
CA ASN A 32 3.03 2.77 -8.03
C ASN A 32 2.76 3.00 -6.54
N TRP A 33 1.77 2.33 -5.97
CA TRP A 33 1.49 2.39 -4.53
C TRP A 33 2.62 1.77 -3.70
N GLU A 34 3.15 0.60 -4.10
CA GLU A 34 4.30 -0.02 -3.42
C GLU A 34 5.56 0.88 -3.44
N HIS A 35 5.70 1.73 -4.45
CA HIS A 35 6.82 2.66 -4.60
C HIS A 35 6.53 4.08 -4.07
N PHE A 36 5.37 4.31 -3.44
CA PHE A 36 4.93 5.61 -2.92
C PHE A 36 4.84 6.72 -3.98
N LYS A 37 4.58 6.37 -5.25
CA LYS A 37 4.44 7.34 -6.36
C LYS A 37 3.04 7.95 -6.41
N THR A 38 2.04 7.12 -6.16
CA THR A 38 0.63 7.50 -6.03
C THR A 38 0.05 6.77 -4.82
N PHE A 39 -1.13 7.17 -4.39
CA PHE A 39 -1.77 6.60 -3.21
C PHE A 39 -3.20 6.17 -3.53
N PRO A 40 -3.71 5.10 -2.90
CA PRO A 40 -5.10 4.69 -3.06
C PRO A 40 -6.05 5.72 -2.44
N ASP A 41 -7.24 5.84 -3.02
CA ASP A 41 -8.35 6.56 -2.40
C ASP A 41 -9.05 5.71 -1.31
N ALA A 42 -10.04 6.30 -0.63
CA ALA A 42 -10.77 5.64 0.46
C ALA A 42 -11.48 4.34 0.04
N GLU A 43 -11.96 4.25 -1.21
CA GLU A 43 -12.62 3.03 -1.70
C GLU A 43 -11.57 1.91 -1.90
N LYS A 44 -10.42 2.24 -2.48
CA LYS A 44 -9.33 1.27 -2.69
C LYS A 44 -8.68 0.85 -1.38
N ILE A 45 -8.57 1.75 -0.40
CA ILE A 45 -8.11 1.42 0.95
C ILE A 45 -9.03 0.37 1.57
N ARG A 46 -10.36 0.59 1.58
CA ARG A 46 -11.32 -0.40 2.08
C ARG A 46 -11.16 -1.75 1.38
N LYS A 47 -10.92 -1.73 0.08
CA LYS A 47 -10.72 -2.98 -0.66
C LYS A 47 -9.44 -3.72 -0.27
N ILE A 48 -8.36 -3.00 0.02
CA ILE A 48 -7.12 -3.56 0.55
C ILE A 48 -7.38 -4.17 1.94
N GLU A 49 -8.10 -3.47 2.81
CA GLU A 49 -8.46 -3.97 4.15
C GLU A 49 -9.25 -5.28 4.06
N GLU A 50 -10.24 -5.37 3.17
CA GLU A 50 -11.02 -6.60 2.91
C GLU A 50 -10.14 -7.74 2.39
N VAL A 51 -9.30 -7.48 1.37
CA VAL A 51 -8.53 -8.52 0.68
C VAL A 51 -7.43 -9.10 1.57
N PHE A 52 -6.81 -8.26 2.39
CA PHE A 52 -5.66 -8.62 3.20
C PHE A 52 -5.97 -8.75 4.69
N SER A 53 -7.24 -8.54 5.09
CA SER A 53 -7.68 -8.61 6.49
C SER A 53 -6.80 -7.79 7.43
N THR A 54 -6.43 -6.59 6.99
CA THR A 54 -5.57 -5.63 7.71
C THR A 54 -6.30 -4.31 7.84
N LYS A 55 -5.85 -3.43 8.73
CA LYS A 55 -6.41 -2.10 8.90
C LYS A 55 -5.53 -1.03 8.26
N TYR A 56 -6.13 0.08 7.85
CA TYR A 56 -5.42 1.22 7.26
C TYR A 56 -4.24 1.70 8.11
N ASP A 57 -4.40 1.77 9.43
CA ASP A 57 -3.36 2.22 10.38
C ASP A 57 -2.17 1.26 10.50
N GLU A 58 -2.30 0.04 9.98
CA GLU A 58 -1.23 -0.96 9.89
C GLU A 58 -0.46 -0.86 8.57
N ILE A 59 -0.93 -0.08 7.59
CA ILE A 59 -0.34 0.01 6.26
C ILE A 59 0.38 1.34 6.08
N LEU A 60 1.66 1.25 5.69
CA LEU A 60 2.46 2.40 5.36
C LEU A 60 2.15 2.86 3.93
N PHE A 61 1.36 3.92 3.80
CA PHE A 61 1.09 4.59 2.52
C PHE A 61 2.02 5.76 2.24
N PHE A 62 2.89 6.19 3.16
CA PHE A 62 3.78 7.34 2.95
C PHE A 62 5.23 6.97 3.24
N ARG A 63 6.19 7.61 2.56
CA ARG A 63 7.59 7.50 2.99
C ARG A 63 7.73 8.22 4.32
N VAL A 64 8.21 7.51 5.35
CA VAL A 64 8.68 8.14 6.58
C VAL A 64 10.03 8.80 6.27
N ASN A 65 9.99 9.93 5.57
CA ASN A 65 11.12 10.85 5.62
C ASN A 65 10.99 11.57 6.96
N HIS A 66 11.93 11.30 7.87
CA HIS A 66 12.11 12.09 9.08
C HIS A 66 12.01 13.57 8.72
N GLY A 67 11.16 14.27 9.48
CA GLY A 67 10.63 15.58 9.14
C GLY A 67 11.68 16.57 8.66
N LEU A 68 11.23 17.39 7.70
CA LEU A 68 11.71 18.74 7.40
C LEU A 68 12.65 19.28 8.49
N THR A 69 13.96 19.33 8.24
CA THR A 69 14.80 20.31 8.93
C THR A 69 14.31 21.68 8.51
N VAL A 70 13.43 22.28 9.32
CA VAL A 70 13.25 23.73 9.35
C VAL A 70 14.57 24.27 9.87
N LYS A 71 15.42 24.76 8.95
CA LYS A 71 16.54 25.61 9.34
C LYS A 71 15.93 26.93 9.81
N HIS A 72 15.99 27.18 11.12
CA HIS A 72 15.80 28.52 11.68
C HIS A 72 17.02 29.38 11.33
#